data_AF-A0A3N0J1C5-F1
#
_entry.id   AF-A0A3N0J1C5-F1
#
_cell.length_a   1.000
_cell.length_b   1.000
_cell.length_c   1.000
_cell.angle_alpha   90.00
_cell.angle_beta   90.00
_cell.angle_gamma   90.00
#
_symmetry.space_group_name_H-M   'P 1'
#
loop_
_entity.id
_entity.type
_entity.pdbx_description
1 polymer ?
#
loop_
_entity_poly.entity_id
_entity_poly.type
_entity_poly.pdbx_seq_one_letter_code
_entity_poly.pdbx_strand_id
1 'polypeptide(L)'
;MGMHTKDGRPVTDEMLDEWAEAYERGEWPEGKTVVMGRPRLADEEVRPVTFKLPVSTIRALDLKALAQGGTRSQALRQAVDDYLAQA
;
A
#
# COMPACT_ATOMS: atom_id res chain seq x y z
N MET A 1 -0.36 -32.97 -6.62
CA MET A 1 -1.36 -31.89 -6.66
C MET A 1 -0.81 -30.84 -7.61
N GLY A 2 -1.41 -30.65 -8.79
CA GLY A 2 -0.93 -29.74 -9.83
C GLY A 2 -1.40 -28.31 -9.62
N MET A 3 -0.70 -27.33 -10.21
CA MET A 3 -1.18 -25.96 -10.28
C MET A 3 -2.39 -25.89 -11.22
N HIS A 4 -3.41 -25.13 -10.83
CA HIS A 4 -4.60 -24.88 -11.63
C HIS A 4 -4.80 -23.36 -11.75
N THR A 5 -5.30 -22.93 -12.91
CA THR A 5 -5.73 -21.56 -13.15
C THR A 5 -6.93 -21.19 -12.27
N LYS A 6 -7.26 -19.89 -12.20
CA LYS A 6 -8.47 -19.42 -11.49
C LYS A 6 -9.76 -20.07 -11.98
N ASP A 7 -9.77 -20.52 -13.23
CA ASP A 7 -10.91 -21.20 -13.87
C ASP A 7 -10.88 -22.73 -13.65
N GLY A 8 -9.95 -23.25 -12.83
CA GLY A 8 -9.84 -24.67 -12.52
C GLY A 8 -9.17 -25.53 -13.59
N ARG A 9 -8.63 -24.93 -14.67
CA ARG A 9 -7.87 -25.66 -15.69
C ARG A 9 -6.46 -25.97 -15.19
N PRO A 10 -5.89 -27.17 -15.45
CA PRO A 10 -4.51 -27.48 -15.08
C PRO A 10 -3.54 -26.53 -15.81
N VAL A 11 -2.51 -26.08 -15.10
CA VAL A 11 -1.45 -25.25 -15.66
C VAL A 11 -0.44 -26.16 -16.37
N THR A 12 -0.14 -25.85 -17.63
CA THR A 12 0.88 -26.55 -18.44
C THR A 12 2.14 -25.69 -18.55
N ASP A 13 3.26 -26.30 -18.94
CA ASP A 13 4.52 -25.58 -19.15
C ASP A 13 4.41 -24.56 -20.30
N GLU A 14 3.70 -24.91 -21.38
CA GLU A 14 3.41 -23.99 -22.51
C GLU A 14 2.67 -22.73 -22.04
N MET A 15 1.71 -22.87 -21.12
CA MET A 15 1.01 -21.72 -20.54
C MET A 15 1.95 -20.84 -19.71
N LEU A 16 2.94 -21.43 -19.05
CA LEU A 16 3.93 -20.66 -18.28
C LEU A 16 4.84 -19.86 -19.22
N ASP A 17 5.29 -20.48 -20.32
CA ASP A 17 6.12 -19.82 -21.32
C ASP A 17 5.36 -18.65 -21.99
N GLU A 18 4.11 -18.87 -22.40
CA GLU A 18 3.26 -17.81 -22.97
C GLU A 18 3.05 -16.63 -22.01
N TRP A 19 2.83 -16.91 -20.71
CA TRP A 19 2.70 -15.86 -19.71
C TRP A 19 4.01 -15.13 -19.47
N ALA A 20 5.15 -15.83 -19.46
CA ALA A 20 6.46 -15.22 -19.32
C ALA A 20 6.73 -14.23 -20.47
N GLU A 21 6.50 -14.65 -21.72
CA GLU A 21 6.67 -13.77 -22.89
C GLU A 21 5.73 -12.55 -22.85
N ALA A 22 4.47 -12.73 -22.42
CA ALA A 22 3.54 -11.62 -22.26
C ALA A 22 4.05 -10.58 -21.23
N TYR A 23 4.57 -11.05 -20.09
CA TYR A 23 5.17 -10.16 -19.08
C TYR A 23 6.43 -9.45 -19.59
N GLU A 24 7.27 -10.13 -20.37
CA GLU A 24 8.45 -9.53 -21.01
C GLU A 24 8.09 -8.44 -22.02
N ARG A 25 6.95 -8.58 -22.71
CA ARG A 25 6.37 -7.52 -23.57
C ARG A 25 5.66 -6.40 -22.81
N GLY A 26 5.54 -6.52 -21.48
CA GLY A 26 4.84 -5.55 -20.63
C GLY A 26 3.31 -5.65 -20.68
N GLU A 27 2.78 -6.78 -21.17
CA GLU A 27 1.34 -7.08 -21.15
C GLU A 27 0.97 -7.60 -19.75
N TRP A 28 0.22 -6.80 -19.00
CA TRP A 28 -0.25 -7.16 -17.65
C TRP A 28 -1.74 -7.54 -17.69
N PRO A 29 -2.17 -8.55 -16.91
CA PRO A 29 -3.59 -8.86 -16.74
C PRO A 29 -4.39 -7.63 -16.30
N GLU A 30 -5.60 -7.47 -16.84
CA GLU A 30 -6.49 -6.36 -16.51
C GLU A 30 -6.64 -6.18 -14.98
N GLY A 31 -6.66 -4.92 -14.54
CA GLY A 31 -6.75 -4.54 -13.12
C GLY A 31 -5.43 -4.55 -12.36
N LYS A 32 -4.29 -4.86 -13.01
CA LYS A 32 -2.96 -4.75 -12.41
C LYS A 32 -2.18 -3.59 -13.02
N THR A 33 -2.31 -2.39 -12.43
CA THR A 33 -1.35 -1.32 -12.67
C THR A 33 -0.17 -1.54 -11.73
N VAL A 34 0.96 -2.02 -12.26
CA VAL A 34 2.21 -2.06 -11.50
C VAL A 34 2.75 -0.64 -11.41
N VAL A 35 2.46 0.06 -10.32
CA VAL A 35 3.13 1.33 -10.02
C VAL A 35 4.52 0.99 -9.53
N MET A 36 5.52 1.22 -10.39
CA MET A 36 6.92 1.05 -10.02
C MET A 36 7.30 2.05 -8.92
N GLY A 37 7.84 1.54 -7.82
CA GLY A 37 8.27 2.34 -6.67
C GLY A 37 7.24 2.40 -5.54
N ARG A 38 7.47 3.30 -4.59
CA ARG A 38 6.55 3.48 -3.46
C ARG A 38 5.26 4.13 -3.95
N PRO A 39 4.07 3.59 -3.63
CA PRO A 39 2.81 4.27 -3.92
C PRO A 39 2.85 5.71 -3.42
N ARG A 40 2.37 6.62 -4.27
CA ARG A 40 2.25 8.04 -3.92
C ARG A 40 1.25 8.20 -2.79
N LEU A 41 1.54 9.12 -1.86
CA LEU A 41 0.62 9.45 -0.78
C LEU A 41 -0.49 10.41 -1.23
N ALA A 42 -0.18 11.33 -2.16
CA ALA A 42 -1.08 12.32 -2.73
C ALA A 42 -0.65 12.65 -4.18
N ASP A 43 -1.53 13.34 -4.92
CA ASP A 43 -1.26 13.81 -6.29
C ASP A 43 -0.36 15.06 -6.35
N GLU A 44 -0.14 15.70 -5.21
CA GLU A 44 0.71 16.88 -5.04
C GLU A 44 2.06 16.57 -4.36
N GLU A 45 2.95 17.57 -4.29
CA GLU A 45 4.22 17.45 -3.58
C GLU A 45 4.00 17.25 -2.08
N VAL A 46 4.55 16.17 -1.52
CA VAL A 46 4.46 15.86 -0.08
C VAL A 46 5.78 16.21 0.61
N ARG A 47 5.71 17.03 1.67
CA ARG A 47 6.86 17.44 2.49
C ARG A 47 6.70 17.02 3.95
N PRO A 48 7.80 16.65 4.64
CA PRO A 48 7.72 16.31 6.05
C PRO A 48 7.55 17.56 6.92
N VAL A 49 6.61 17.50 7.86
CA VAL A 49 6.47 18.46 8.96
C VAL A 49 6.95 17.80 10.25
N THR A 50 8.09 18.26 10.79
CA THR A 50 8.76 17.61 11.94
C THR A 50 8.68 18.49 13.18
N PHE A 51 8.25 17.90 14.29
CA PHE A 51 8.30 18.51 15.63
C PHE A 51 8.70 17.45 16.67
N LYS A 52 9.22 17.90 17.81
CA LYS A 52 9.66 17.01 18.89
C LYS A 52 8.51 16.74 19.85
N LEU A 53 8.40 15.48 20.28
CA LEU A 53 7.47 15.03 21.29
C LEU A 53 8.22 14.23 22.37
N PRO A 54 7.76 14.23 23.62
CA PRO A 54 8.27 13.31 24.63
C PRO A 54 8.11 11.86 24.19
N VAL A 55 9.08 11.01 24.57
CA VAL A 55 9.07 9.57 24.22
C VAL A 55 7.81 8.87 24.74
N SER A 56 7.34 9.25 25.93
CA SER A 56 6.09 8.73 26.51
C SER A 56 4.88 9.06 25.63
N THR A 57 4.81 10.29 25.10
CA THR A 57 3.75 10.72 24.18
C THR A 57 3.79 9.93 22.87
N ILE A 58 4.99 9.71 22.30
CA ILE A 58 5.15 8.92 21.08
C ILE A 58 4.66 7.48 21.31
N ARG A 59 5.01 6.86 22.45
CA ARG A 59 4.54 5.52 22.81
C ARG A 59 3.03 5.45 22.99
N ALA A 60 2.43 6.44 23.68
CA ALA A 60 0.99 6.48 23.87
C ALA A 60 0.25 6.63 22.53
N LEU A 61 0.79 7.43 21.61
CA LEU A 61 0.27 7.59 20.25
C LEU A 61 0.34 6.27 19.47
N ASP A 62 1.46 5.55 19.54
CA ASP A 62 1.61 4.25 18.87
C ASP A 62 0.61 3.22 19.37
N LEU A 63 0.45 3.10 20.69
CA LEU A 63 -0.50 2.16 21.30
C LEU A 63 -1.94 2.48 20.89
N LYS A 64 -2.31 3.76 20.88
CA LYS A 64 -3.64 4.20 20.45
C LYS A 64 -3.88 3.91 18.98
N ALA A 65 -2.91 4.21 18.11
CA ALA A 65 -3.01 3.95 16.68
C ALA A 65 -3.15 2.44 16.41
N LEU A 66 -2.33 1.61 17.07
CA LEU A 66 -2.37 0.16 16.94
C LEU A 66 -3.72 -0.43 17.40
N ALA A 67 -4.27 0.07 18.51
CA ALA A 67 -5.60 -0.34 19.00
C ALA A 67 -6.73 -0.02 18.01
N GLN A 68 -6.52 0.94 17.11
CA GLN A 68 -7.45 1.32 16.04
C GLN A 68 -7.13 0.64 14.70
N GLY A 69 -6.18 -0.31 14.66
CA GLY A 69 -5.74 -0.97 13.42
C GLY A 69 -4.95 -0.07 12.47
N GLY A 70 -4.41 1.04 12.97
CA GLY A 70 -3.69 2.04 12.19
C GLY A 70 -2.22 2.20 12.57
N THR A 71 -1.57 3.11 11.87
CA THR A 71 -0.17 3.51 12.07
C THR A 71 -0.09 4.89 12.71
N ARG A 72 1.06 5.20 13.33
CA ARG A 72 1.35 6.55 13.85
C ARG A 72 1.10 7.65 12.81
N SER A 73 1.57 7.44 11.58
CA SER A 73 1.43 8.42 10.51
C SER A 73 -0.01 8.61 10.02
N GLN A 74 -0.87 7.60 10.16
CA GLN A 74 -2.31 7.76 9.92
C GLN A 74 -2.96 8.58 11.03
N ALA A 75 -2.67 8.27 12.29
CA ALA A 75 -3.19 9.01 13.44
C ALA A 75 -2.78 10.50 13.42
N LEU A 76 -1.53 10.80 13.06
CA LEU A 76 -1.05 12.18 12.94
C LEU A 76 -1.73 12.95 11.80
N ARG A 77 -1.96 12.30 10.66
CA ARG A 77 -2.70 12.92 9.54
C ARG A 77 -4.15 13.19 9.92
N GLN A 78 -4.82 12.22 10.54
CA GLN A 78 -6.18 12.40 11.04
C GLN A 78 -6.27 13.57 12.03
N ALA A 79 -5.31 13.71 12.95
CA ALA A 79 -5.30 14.83 13.88
C ALA A 79 -5.15 16.20 13.19
N VAL A 80 -4.44 16.26 12.07
CA VAL A 80 -4.34 17.47 11.23
C VAL A 80 -5.68 17.73 10.53
N ASP A 81 -6.28 16.71 9.92
CA ASP A 81 -7.58 16.82 9.25
C ASP A 81 -8.68 17.27 10.22
N ASP A 82 -8.72 16.67 11.42
CA ASP A 82 -9.66 17.02 12.50
C ASP A 82 -9.47 18.47 12.95
N TYR A 83 -8.22 18.95 13.04
CA TYR A 83 -7.93 20.33 13.42
C TYR A 83 -8.38 21.33 12.35
N LEU A 84 -8.15 21.03 11.07
CA LEU A 84 -8.58 21.88 9.95
C LEU A 84 -10.11 21.91 9.80
N ALA A 85 -10.80 20.82 10.12
CA ALA A 85 -12.26 20.75 10.06
C ALA A 85 -12.98 21.59 11.14
N GLN A 86 -12.26 22.06 12.16
CA GLN A 86 -12.80 22.91 13.23
C GLN A 86 -12.73 24.42 12.89
N ALA A 87 -12.11 24.78 11.77
CA ALA A 87 -11.95 26.16 11.29
C ALA A 87 -13.07 26.55 10.31
#